data_AF-A0A5J4WYU2-F1
#
_entry.id   AF-A0A5J4WYU2-F1
#
_cell.length_a   1.000
_cell.length_b   1.000
_cell.length_c   1.000
_cell.angle_alpha   90.00
_cell.angle_beta   90.00
_cell.angle_gamma   90.00
#
_symmetry.space_group_name_H-M   'P 1'
#
loop_
_entity.id
_entity.type
_entity.pdbx_description
1 polymer ?
#
loop_
_entity_poly.entity_id
_entity_poly.type
_entity_poly.pdbx_seq_one_letter_code
_entity_poly.pdbx_strand_id
1 'polypeptide(L)'
;MSGDSSLSSTDNDVNEQSQQDVLTTQSINEVFRVGSLSETEQIGQVKKLCQQAAQLDDDILEKNIDVTTFTVILNNIGECETGPQLALLQLIEILTDRGIQMKSAKGLNTFCDPMRKSNLLSKLDSLLLNQKDIDLEQKLIQSEQPPYSQLIQLLIRIIFIAYKNQDIKESILQLFQQALQRNIGLLTQKKKVKKVKEDQIETQELKEQQIEFLINDINKLLILIKYLSVNNLKYFVSTNQQDTVAKLLHINCNVKECIKHVSIICTPALHDLQIHTFEALIQLTSYNVITMDYFNEKHLITQHVTSLLVAFTNIYPDGLFTSYSNPKFIYTLNSIAQFKQTHIGVDALEKNEQSVIQYRSLQCLAFVQDHGTPNIQTLLVHSGYSQSLAFALSVAGGLTETNNTEIQKSLYFLYKFISDIRDLLLKKEVYYSLDCELKEKLTNEGGIEEIEALCYQTRVNGDNQYFNSAHRVQMEILSIFKYNGLNN
;
A
#
# COMPACT_ATOMS: atom_id res chain seq x y z
N MET A 1 15.58 -50.41 -59.98
CA MET A 1 14.88 -49.12 -60.08
C MET A 1 14.18 -48.90 -58.76
N SER A 2 14.88 -48.40 -57.74
CA SER A 2 15.17 -46.98 -57.44
C SER A 2 13.99 -46.31 -56.70
N GLY A 3 14.18 -46.09 -55.40
CA GLY A 3 13.24 -45.36 -54.55
C GLY A 3 13.54 -45.47 -53.05
N ASP A 4 14.78 -45.19 -52.64
CA ASP A 4 15.15 -44.91 -51.25
C ASP A 4 14.37 -43.70 -50.71
N SER A 5 13.75 -43.82 -49.54
CA SER A 5 13.28 -42.69 -48.75
C SER A 5 13.69 -42.89 -47.30
N SER A 6 14.94 -42.54 -47.03
CA SER A 6 15.53 -42.40 -45.71
C SER A 6 14.98 -41.15 -45.01
N LEU A 7 14.04 -41.35 -44.09
CA LEU A 7 13.65 -40.35 -43.09
C LEU A 7 14.71 -40.36 -41.98
N SER A 8 15.65 -39.43 -42.05
CA SER A 8 16.62 -39.13 -40.99
C SER A 8 15.94 -38.32 -39.89
N SER A 9 15.69 -38.95 -38.75
CA SER A 9 15.38 -38.29 -37.49
C SER A 9 16.66 -37.64 -36.94
N THR A 10 16.93 -36.39 -37.30
CA THR A 10 17.82 -35.54 -36.54
C THR A 10 17.00 -34.91 -35.41
N ASP A 11 16.95 -35.62 -34.28
CA ASP A 11 16.64 -35.03 -32.99
C ASP A 11 17.73 -33.99 -32.68
N ASN A 12 17.47 -32.76 -33.08
CA ASN A 12 18.27 -31.62 -32.67
C ASN A 12 17.91 -31.31 -31.22
N ASP A 13 18.77 -31.79 -30.32
CA ASP A 13 19.00 -31.25 -28.98
C ASP A 13 19.34 -29.74 -29.08
N VAL A 14 18.32 -28.90 -29.25
CA VAL A 14 18.37 -27.47 -28.93
C VAL A 14 17.66 -27.30 -27.60
N ASN A 15 18.24 -27.93 -26.58
CA ASN A 15 18.01 -27.59 -25.20
C ASN A 15 19.35 -27.11 -24.63
N GLU A 16 20.01 -26.20 -25.35
CA GLU A 16 20.91 -25.23 -24.71
C GLU A 16 20.03 -24.39 -23.80
N GLN A 17 19.84 -24.93 -22.59
CA GLN A 17 19.46 -24.17 -21.43
C GLN A 17 20.30 -22.90 -21.46
N SER A 18 19.65 -21.77 -21.77
CA SER A 18 20.16 -20.49 -21.35
C SER A 18 20.35 -20.64 -19.85
N GLN A 19 21.60 -20.85 -19.43
CA GLN A 19 22.00 -20.65 -18.04
C GLN A 19 21.61 -19.20 -17.77
N GLN A 20 20.39 -19.01 -17.26
CA GLN A 20 19.94 -17.73 -16.79
C GLN A 20 21.01 -17.30 -15.81
N ASP A 21 21.73 -16.22 -16.13
CA ASP A 21 22.71 -15.61 -15.24
C ASP A 21 22.01 -15.37 -13.90
N VAL A 22 22.21 -16.28 -12.95
CA VAL A 22 21.56 -16.22 -11.64
C VAL A 22 22.33 -15.22 -10.81
N LEU A 23 21.62 -14.37 -10.06
CA LEU A 23 22.25 -13.48 -9.08
C LEU A 23 22.98 -14.33 -8.04
N THR A 24 24.31 -14.28 -8.04
CA THR A 24 25.16 -15.05 -7.13
C THR A 24 26.17 -14.13 -6.43
N THR A 25 26.76 -14.61 -5.34
CA THR A 25 27.88 -13.92 -4.70
C THR A 25 29.04 -13.67 -5.68
N GLN A 26 29.30 -14.63 -6.58
CA GLN A 26 30.37 -14.54 -7.57
C GLN A 26 30.09 -13.45 -8.60
N SER A 27 28.85 -13.33 -9.09
CA SER A 27 28.51 -12.29 -10.08
C SER A 27 28.70 -10.88 -9.51
N ILE A 28 28.41 -10.66 -8.21
CA ILE A 28 28.71 -9.36 -7.57
C ILE A 28 30.22 -9.13 -7.46
N ASN A 29 30.98 -10.13 -7.01
CA ASN A 29 32.43 -10.04 -6.90
C ASN A 29 33.11 -9.73 -8.24
N GLU A 30 32.63 -10.33 -9.33
CA GLU A 30 33.19 -10.11 -10.67
C GLU A 30 33.03 -8.66 -11.12
N VAL A 31 31.91 -8.00 -10.80
CA VAL A 31 31.70 -6.57 -11.12
C VAL A 31 32.74 -5.68 -10.45
N PHE A 32 33.12 -5.98 -9.21
CA PHE A 32 34.02 -5.16 -8.40
C PHE A 32 35.47 -5.65 -8.37
N ARG A 33 35.81 -6.68 -9.17
CA ARG A 33 37.18 -7.16 -9.26
C ARG A 33 38.08 -6.05 -9.83
N VAL A 34 39.13 -5.69 -9.09
CA VAL A 34 40.04 -4.59 -9.45
C VAL A 34 40.55 -4.72 -10.89
N GLY A 35 40.41 -3.64 -11.66
CA GLY A 35 40.91 -3.53 -13.04
C GLY A 35 40.08 -4.26 -14.12
N SER A 36 38.90 -4.79 -13.76
CA SER A 36 38.07 -5.56 -14.70
C SER A 36 37.14 -4.70 -15.56
N LEU A 37 36.59 -3.61 -15.03
CA LEU A 37 35.53 -2.81 -15.66
C LEU A 37 35.71 -1.33 -15.33
N SER A 38 35.30 -0.46 -16.25
CA SER A 38 35.13 0.98 -16.00
C SER A 38 33.93 1.25 -15.08
N GLU A 39 33.88 2.45 -14.47
CA GLU A 39 32.78 2.84 -13.58
C GLU A 39 31.39 2.71 -14.25
N THR A 40 31.27 3.15 -15.50
CA THR A 40 30.03 3.04 -16.29
C THR A 40 29.64 1.58 -16.55
N GLU A 41 30.61 0.71 -16.85
CA GLU A 41 30.37 -0.72 -17.04
C GLU A 41 29.95 -1.38 -15.73
N GLN A 42 30.58 -1.03 -14.60
CA GLN A 42 30.19 -1.51 -13.29
C GLN A 42 28.74 -1.14 -12.96
N ILE A 43 28.34 0.13 -13.17
CA ILE A 43 26.95 0.58 -13.00
C ILE A 43 26.00 -0.23 -13.89
N GLY A 44 26.38 -0.45 -15.15
CA GLY A 44 25.60 -1.26 -16.10
C GLY A 44 25.40 -2.70 -15.61
N GLN A 45 26.45 -3.34 -15.11
CA GLN A 45 26.37 -4.70 -14.59
C GLN A 45 25.56 -4.77 -13.30
N VAL A 46 25.75 -3.86 -12.34
CA VAL A 46 24.92 -3.84 -11.13
C VAL A 46 23.44 -3.62 -11.47
N LYS A 47 23.11 -2.77 -12.46
CA LYS A 47 21.73 -2.61 -12.93
C LYS A 47 21.16 -3.91 -13.54
N LYS A 48 21.98 -4.69 -14.25
CA LYS A 48 21.58 -6.03 -14.73
C LYS A 48 21.29 -6.95 -13.54
N LEU A 49 22.14 -6.94 -12.50
CA LEU A 49 21.90 -7.69 -11.26
C LEU A 49 20.60 -7.25 -10.55
N CYS A 50 20.30 -5.95 -10.53
CA CYS A 50 19.04 -5.43 -9.99
C CYS A 50 17.82 -5.98 -10.74
N GLN A 51 17.87 -6.02 -12.07
CA GLN A 51 16.79 -6.57 -12.90
C GLN A 51 16.60 -8.07 -12.64
N GLN A 52 17.70 -8.82 -12.51
CA GLN A 52 17.65 -10.23 -12.14
C GLN A 52 17.03 -10.42 -10.75
N ALA A 53 17.50 -9.69 -9.74
CA ALA A 53 16.95 -9.73 -8.38
C ALA A 53 15.44 -9.47 -8.36
N ALA A 54 14.97 -8.51 -9.15
CA ALA A 54 13.56 -8.15 -9.21
C ALA A 54 12.68 -9.23 -9.87
N GLN A 55 13.24 -10.08 -10.74
CA GLN A 55 12.50 -11.06 -11.54
C GLN A 55 12.68 -12.51 -11.11
N LEU A 56 13.70 -12.83 -10.31
CA LEU A 56 13.96 -14.18 -9.83
C LEU A 56 12.79 -14.71 -9.00
N ASP A 57 12.57 -16.03 -9.00
CA ASP A 57 11.66 -16.69 -8.08
C ASP A 57 12.13 -16.53 -6.62
N ASP A 58 11.20 -16.45 -5.67
CA ASP A 58 11.51 -16.22 -4.26
C ASP A 58 12.37 -17.34 -3.66
N ASP A 59 12.09 -18.62 -3.98
CA ASP A 59 12.84 -19.76 -3.44
C ASP A 59 14.28 -19.78 -3.98
N ILE A 60 14.45 -19.42 -5.26
CA ILE A 60 15.77 -19.29 -5.89
C ILE A 60 16.55 -18.13 -5.28
N LEU A 61 15.89 -16.99 -5.08
CA LEU A 61 16.53 -15.80 -4.52
C LEU A 61 16.94 -16.05 -3.06
N GLU A 62 16.09 -16.64 -2.23
CA GLU A 62 16.39 -16.99 -0.84
C GLU A 62 17.59 -17.94 -0.74
N LYS A 63 17.69 -18.92 -1.65
CA LYS A 63 18.81 -19.88 -1.67
C LYS A 63 20.16 -19.25 -2.06
N ASN A 64 20.14 -18.23 -2.91
CA ASN A 64 21.37 -17.62 -3.46
C ASN A 64 21.86 -16.40 -2.68
N ILE A 65 21.01 -15.79 -1.85
CA ILE A 65 21.33 -14.58 -1.10
C ILE A 65 21.52 -14.93 0.37
N ASP A 66 22.78 -15.11 0.77
CA ASP A 66 23.18 -15.49 2.11
C ASP A 66 24.09 -14.45 2.79
N VAL A 67 24.68 -14.82 3.92
CA VAL A 67 25.63 -13.98 4.67
C VAL A 67 26.82 -13.58 3.79
N THR A 68 27.35 -14.51 2.99
CA THR A 68 28.52 -14.29 2.14
C THR A 68 28.22 -13.27 1.04
N THR A 69 27.04 -13.35 0.42
CA THR A 69 26.56 -12.33 -0.51
C THR A 69 26.56 -10.93 0.12
N PHE A 70 26.01 -10.78 1.33
CA PHE A 70 26.01 -9.48 1.99
C PHE A 70 27.39 -9.03 2.49
N THR A 71 28.30 -9.95 2.82
CA THR A 71 29.70 -9.61 3.11
C THR A 71 30.41 -9.05 1.88
N VAL A 72 30.17 -9.62 0.70
CA VAL A 72 30.70 -9.07 -0.57
C VAL A 72 30.15 -7.67 -0.84
N ILE A 73 28.84 -7.47 -0.65
CA ILE A 73 28.22 -6.14 -0.81
C ILE A 73 28.84 -5.15 0.18
N LEU A 74 28.98 -5.52 1.46
CA LEU A 74 29.58 -4.69 2.50
C LEU A 74 30.99 -4.21 2.10
N ASN A 75 31.81 -5.12 1.55
CA ASN A 75 33.18 -4.80 1.16
C ASN A 75 33.28 -3.82 -0.02
N ASN A 76 32.22 -3.68 -0.82
CA ASN A 76 32.23 -2.89 -2.05
C ASN A 76 31.41 -1.60 -1.97
N ILE A 77 30.58 -1.42 -0.94
CA ILE A 77 29.70 -0.25 -0.82
C ILE A 77 30.43 1.06 -0.43
N GLY A 78 31.61 0.95 0.18
CA GLY A 78 32.44 2.09 0.57
C GLY A 78 31.69 3.14 1.40
N GLU A 79 31.86 4.42 1.03
CA GLU A 79 31.15 5.59 1.61
C GLU A 79 30.01 6.10 0.70
N CYS A 80 29.65 5.35 -0.35
CA CYS A 80 28.60 5.71 -1.31
C CYS A 80 28.88 6.98 -2.12
N GLU A 81 30.14 7.23 -2.43
CA GLU A 81 30.60 8.42 -3.17
C GLU A 81 30.68 8.20 -4.68
N THR A 82 30.70 6.95 -5.13
CA THR A 82 30.84 6.58 -6.56
C THR A 82 29.54 6.03 -7.14
N GLY A 83 29.38 6.12 -8.46
CA GLY A 83 28.20 5.58 -9.14
C GLY A 83 27.95 4.08 -8.89
N PRO A 84 28.97 3.20 -8.92
CA PRO A 84 28.83 1.78 -8.62
C PRO A 84 28.39 1.50 -7.19
N GLN A 85 28.87 2.28 -6.21
CA GLN A 85 28.45 2.14 -4.81
C GLN A 85 26.97 2.51 -4.64
N LEU A 86 26.52 3.59 -5.30
CA LEU A 86 25.10 3.97 -5.32
C LEU A 86 24.24 2.90 -6.01
N ALA A 87 24.73 2.29 -7.10
CA ALA A 87 24.05 1.19 -7.76
C ALA A 87 23.95 -0.04 -6.84
N LEU A 88 24.97 -0.34 -6.03
CA LEU A 88 24.90 -1.41 -5.02
C LEU A 88 23.84 -1.13 -3.96
N LEU A 89 23.66 0.12 -3.52
CA LEU A 89 22.55 0.47 -2.62
C LEU A 89 21.19 0.18 -3.26
N GLN A 90 21.02 0.44 -4.56
CA GLN A 90 19.79 0.09 -5.27
C GLN A 90 19.56 -1.42 -5.31
N LEU A 91 20.62 -2.22 -5.50
CA LEU A 91 20.53 -3.67 -5.40
C LEU A 91 20.08 -4.10 -4.00
N ILE A 92 20.64 -3.49 -2.94
CA ILE A 92 20.23 -3.77 -1.56
C ILE A 92 18.75 -3.40 -1.35
N GLU A 93 18.30 -2.26 -1.85
CA GLU A 93 16.88 -1.85 -1.76
C GLU A 93 15.94 -2.87 -2.42
N ILE A 94 16.29 -3.38 -3.60
CA ILE A 94 15.50 -4.41 -4.28
C ILE A 94 15.50 -5.72 -3.47
N LEU A 95 16.66 -6.14 -2.96
CA LEU A 95 16.76 -7.34 -2.14
C LEU A 95 15.93 -7.23 -0.86
N THR A 96 15.98 -6.08 -0.16
CA THR A 96 15.17 -5.89 1.05
C THR A 96 13.68 -5.84 0.72
N ASP A 97 13.26 -5.21 -0.37
CA ASP A 97 11.85 -5.20 -0.80
C ASP A 97 11.34 -6.61 -1.19
N ARG A 98 12.16 -7.42 -1.87
CA ARG A 98 11.83 -8.84 -2.11
C ARG A 98 11.74 -9.62 -0.79
N GLY A 99 12.67 -9.38 0.12
CA GLY A 99 12.73 -10.03 1.44
C GLY A 99 11.50 -9.80 2.32
N ILE A 100 10.71 -8.73 2.11
CA ILE A 100 9.45 -8.50 2.85
C ILE A 100 8.23 -9.20 2.24
N GLN A 101 8.32 -9.62 0.97
CA GLN A 101 7.28 -10.32 0.22
C GLN A 101 7.35 -11.84 0.46
N MET A 102 8.56 -12.33 0.75
CA MET A 102 8.83 -13.72 1.12
C MET A 102 8.12 -14.13 2.42
N LYS A 103 7.69 -15.40 2.49
CA LYS A 103 6.99 -15.96 3.65
C LYS A 103 7.93 -16.17 4.83
N SER A 104 7.99 -15.20 5.74
CA SER A 104 8.66 -15.36 7.03
C SER A 104 7.67 -15.81 8.11
N ALA A 105 8.03 -16.84 8.88
CA ALA A 105 7.23 -17.33 10.02
C ALA A 105 6.93 -16.24 11.08
N LYS A 106 7.74 -15.18 11.13
CA LYS A 106 7.60 -14.07 12.08
C LYS A 106 7.09 -12.77 11.43
N GLY A 107 6.77 -12.80 10.13
CA GLY A 107 6.42 -11.58 9.38
C GLY A 107 7.56 -10.56 9.28
N LEU A 108 8.81 -11.01 9.47
CA LEU A 108 10.03 -10.21 9.36
C LEU A 108 10.57 -10.26 7.92
N ASN A 109 11.51 -9.36 7.60
CA ASN A 109 12.25 -9.44 6.35
C ASN A 109 13.18 -10.66 6.35
N THR A 110 13.07 -11.54 5.34
CA THR A 110 13.87 -12.78 5.22
C THR A 110 15.38 -12.51 5.22
N PHE A 111 15.83 -11.40 4.62
CA PHE A 111 17.24 -11.06 4.53
C PHE A 111 17.77 -10.25 5.72
N CYS A 112 16.94 -9.90 6.70
CA CYS A 112 17.36 -9.14 7.88
C CYS A 112 18.50 -9.85 8.65
N ASP A 113 18.35 -11.15 8.91
CA ASP A 113 19.32 -11.92 9.67
C ASP A 113 20.66 -12.11 8.92
N PRO A 114 20.68 -12.49 7.63
CA PRO A 114 21.90 -12.47 6.83
C PRO A 114 22.61 -11.10 6.80
N MET A 115 21.88 -9.99 6.62
CA MET A 115 22.44 -8.64 6.61
C MET A 115 23.00 -8.22 7.98
N ARG A 116 22.39 -8.70 9.08
CA ARG A 116 22.90 -8.48 10.44
C ARG A 116 24.19 -9.26 10.67
N LYS A 117 24.22 -10.54 10.31
CA LYS A 117 25.40 -11.42 10.48
C LYS A 117 26.60 -10.96 9.66
N SER A 118 26.38 -10.35 8.50
CA SER A 118 27.45 -9.78 7.68
C SER A 118 27.95 -8.41 8.15
N ASN A 119 27.31 -7.79 9.16
CA ASN A 119 27.49 -6.40 9.61
C ASN A 119 27.04 -5.33 8.60
N LEU A 120 26.35 -5.69 7.52
CA LEU A 120 25.87 -4.73 6.53
C LEU A 120 24.89 -3.72 7.15
N LEU A 121 23.96 -4.15 8.02
CA LEU A 121 23.03 -3.23 8.68
C LEU A 121 23.75 -2.19 9.55
N SER A 122 24.79 -2.59 10.27
CA SER A 122 25.58 -1.65 11.08
C SER A 122 26.34 -0.64 10.22
N LYS A 123 26.86 -1.06 9.06
CA LYS A 123 27.46 -0.14 8.08
C LYS A 123 26.42 0.84 7.52
N LEU A 124 25.24 0.37 7.13
CA LEU A 124 24.17 1.23 6.61
C LEU A 124 23.71 2.27 7.64
N ASP A 125 23.56 1.87 8.91
CA ASP A 125 23.27 2.79 10.02
C ASP A 125 24.34 3.89 10.11
N SER A 126 25.63 3.50 10.06
CA SER A 126 26.75 4.46 10.14
C SER A 126 26.79 5.41 8.94
N LEU A 127 26.54 4.91 7.72
CA LEU A 127 26.50 5.72 6.51
C LEU A 127 25.38 6.76 6.59
N LEU A 128 24.20 6.36 7.05
CA LEU A 128 23.06 7.28 7.21
C LEU A 128 23.36 8.37 8.24
N LEU A 129 23.98 8.02 9.37
CA LEU A 129 24.34 8.97 10.41
C LEU A 129 25.47 9.91 9.96
N ASN A 130 26.48 9.42 9.24
CA ASN A 130 27.54 10.27 8.69
C ASN A 130 26.99 11.25 7.64
N GLN A 131 26.08 10.78 6.78
CA GLN A 131 25.50 11.61 5.72
C GLN A 131 24.59 12.73 6.28
N LYS A 132 24.01 12.54 7.47
CA LYS A 132 23.29 13.59 8.19
C LYS A 132 24.18 14.80 8.47
N ASP A 133 25.40 14.56 8.95
CA ASP A 133 26.31 15.63 9.36
C ASP A 133 26.72 16.45 8.14
N ILE A 134 26.97 15.78 7.00
CA ILE A 134 27.24 16.43 5.71
C ILE A 134 26.04 17.29 5.25
N ASP A 135 24.80 16.78 5.35
CA ASP A 135 23.59 17.55 4.96
C ASP A 135 23.36 18.75 5.90
N LEU A 136 23.71 18.63 7.19
CA LEU A 136 23.64 19.74 8.14
C LEU A 136 24.67 20.83 7.83
N GLU A 137 25.90 20.46 7.46
CA GLU A 137 26.93 21.42 7.04
C GLU A 137 26.52 22.16 5.75
N GLN A 138 25.98 21.44 4.77
CA GLN A 138 25.48 22.03 3.53
C GLN A 138 24.32 23.02 3.77
N LYS A 139 23.45 22.77 4.76
CA LYS A 139 22.37 23.69 5.15
C LYS A 139 22.87 25.02 5.71
N LEU A 140 24.04 25.07 6.33
CA LEU A 140 24.60 26.34 6.81
C LEU A 140 25.05 27.25 5.65
N ILE A 141 25.28 26.66 4.47
CA ILE A 141 25.79 27.36 3.29
C ILE A 141 24.64 27.84 2.39
N GLN A 142 23.52 27.11 2.32
CA GLN A 142 22.40 27.42 1.43
C GLN A 142 21.23 28.04 2.20
N SER A 143 20.74 29.20 1.75
CA SER A 143 19.61 29.92 2.37
C SER A 143 18.26 29.24 2.14
N GLU A 144 18.15 28.43 1.08
CA GLU A 144 16.98 27.59 0.81
C GLU A 144 17.23 26.19 1.37
N GLN A 145 16.19 25.56 1.92
CA GLN A 145 16.28 24.15 2.35
C GLN A 145 16.01 23.27 1.13
N PRO A 146 17.02 22.67 0.46
CA PRO A 146 16.76 21.71 -0.62
C PRO A 146 15.99 20.49 -0.07
N PRO A 147 15.48 19.55 -0.87
CA PRO A 147 15.10 18.23 -0.33
C PRO A 147 16.30 17.52 0.30
N TYR A 148 16.08 16.51 1.13
CA TYR A 148 17.19 15.64 1.57
C TYR A 148 17.84 14.97 0.36
N SER A 149 19.16 14.74 0.44
CA SER A 149 19.88 14.04 -0.62
C SER A 149 19.23 12.68 -0.93
N GLN A 150 19.21 12.30 -2.21
CA GLN A 150 18.65 11.03 -2.65
C GLN A 150 19.27 9.83 -1.92
N LEU A 151 20.55 9.96 -1.54
CA LEU A 151 21.29 8.97 -0.75
C LEU A 151 20.70 8.79 0.65
N ILE A 152 20.42 9.87 1.39
CA ILE A 152 19.78 9.78 2.72
C ILE A 152 18.44 9.07 2.62
N GLN A 153 17.62 9.45 1.64
CA GLN A 153 16.31 8.84 1.43
C GLN A 153 16.42 7.34 1.07
N LEU A 154 17.38 6.98 0.21
CA LEU A 154 17.66 5.58 -0.15
C LEU A 154 18.08 4.75 1.06
N LEU A 155 19.01 5.27 1.88
CA LEU A 155 19.46 4.60 3.11
C LEU A 155 18.32 4.41 4.12
N ILE A 156 17.49 5.45 4.32
CA ILE A 156 16.30 5.36 5.17
C ILE A 156 15.37 4.23 4.70
N ARG A 157 15.07 4.16 3.39
CA ARG A 157 14.20 3.10 2.84
C ARG A 157 14.78 1.71 3.07
N ILE A 158 16.06 1.51 2.74
CA ILE A 158 16.74 0.22 2.93
C ILE A 158 16.66 -0.21 4.39
N ILE A 159 17.00 0.68 5.33
CA ILE A 159 17.02 0.37 6.76
C ILE A 159 15.61 0.03 7.25
N PHE A 160 14.60 0.84 6.94
CA PHE A 160 13.24 0.59 7.42
C PHE A 160 12.64 -0.71 6.87
N ILE A 161 12.90 -1.03 5.59
CA ILE A 161 12.43 -2.28 4.98
C ILE A 161 13.17 -3.49 5.59
N ALA A 162 14.48 -3.37 5.84
CA ALA A 162 15.27 -4.43 6.48
C ALA A 162 14.84 -4.68 7.93
N TYR A 163 14.49 -3.64 8.67
CA TYR A 163 13.99 -3.71 10.06
C TYR A 163 12.46 -3.84 10.15
N LYS A 164 11.76 -4.33 9.11
CA LYS A 164 10.30 -4.54 9.15
C LYS A 164 9.87 -5.25 10.44
N ASN A 165 8.95 -4.62 11.18
CA ASN A 165 8.41 -5.07 12.47
C ASN A 165 9.47 -5.25 13.59
N GLN A 166 10.63 -4.60 13.48
CA GLN A 166 11.70 -4.60 14.48
C GLN A 166 11.99 -3.17 14.95
N ASP A 167 12.61 -3.06 16.12
CA ASP A 167 12.95 -1.75 16.69
C ASP A 167 14.11 -1.12 15.93
N ILE A 168 13.94 0.16 15.59
CA ILE A 168 14.92 0.97 14.86
C ILE A 168 15.53 1.95 15.87
N LYS A 169 16.83 2.23 15.73
CA LYS A 169 17.53 3.21 16.59
C LYS A 169 16.82 4.56 16.52
N GLU A 170 16.65 5.19 17.69
CA GLU A 170 15.97 6.48 17.80
C GLU A 170 16.57 7.56 16.90
N SER A 171 17.90 7.63 16.80
CA SER A 171 18.60 8.58 15.93
C SER A 171 18.24 8.42 14.44
N ILE A 172 17.97 7.20 13.99
CA ILE A 172 17.52 6.90 12.62
C ILE A 172 16.04 7.25 12.45
N LEU A 173 15.20 6.97 13.45
CA LEU A 173 13.80 7.39 13.44
C LEU A 173 13.69 8.92 13.35
N GLN A 174 14.51 9.67 14.09
CA GLN A 174 14.59 11.13 14.00
C GLN A 174 14.94 11.61 12.59
N LEU A 175 15.88 10.95 11.92
CA LEU A 175 16.25 11.28 10.53
C LEU A 175 15.11 11.06 9.55
N PHE A 176 14.39 9.94 9.68
CA PHE A 176 13.20 9.68 8.89
C PHE A 176 12.13 10.75 9.08
N GLN A 177 11.87 11.13 10.34
CA GLN A 177 10.90 12.19 10.67
C GLN A 177 11.29 13.53 10.04
N GLN A 178 12.56 13.91 10.15
CA GLN A 178 13.07 15.14 9.52
C GLN A 178 12.94 15.08 8.00
N ALA A 179 13.25 13.94 7.37
CA ALA A 179 13.12 13.76 5.93
C ALA A 179 11.67 13.91 5.46
N LEU A 180 10.75 13.26 6.15
CA LEU A 180 9.32 13.35 5.87
C LEU A 180 8.81 14.78 6.08
N GLN A 181 9.14 15.41 7.21
CA GLN A 181 8.73 16.77 7.53
C GLN A 181 9.24 17.79 6.51
N ARG A 182 10.50 17.67 6.08
CA ARG A 182 11.10 18.57 5.09
C ARG A 182 10.41 18.43 3.74
N ASN A 183 10.23 17.19 3.25
CA ASN A 183 9.61 16.97 1.95
C ASN A 183 8.14 17.44 1.92
N ILE A 184 7.36 17.14 2.97
CA ILE A 184 5.98 17.64 3.10
C ILE A 184 5.95 19.16 3.25
N GLY A 185 6.89 19.74 4.01
CA GLY A 185 7.04 21.18 4.13
C GLY A 185 7.27 21.86 2.78
N LEU A 186 8.17 21.33 1.95
CA LEU A 186 8.42 21.82 0.60
C LEU A 186 7.18 21.72 -0.28
N LEU A 187 6.46 20.61 -0.22
CA LEU A 187 5.25 20.39 -1.01
C LEU A 187 4.16 21.40 -0.64
N THR A 188 3.95 21.62 0.66
CA THR A 188 2.91 22.52 1.18
C THR A 188 3.27 24.01 1.03
N GLN A 189 4.55 24.37 0.95
CA GLN A 189 5.01 25.74 0.73
C GLN A 189 4.86 26.21 -0.72
N LYS A 190 4.86 25.31 -1.71
CA LYS A 190 4.72 25.64 -3.14
C LYS A 190 3.36 26.25 -3.54
N LYS A 191 2.46 26.50 -2.57
CA LYS A 191 1.09 27.05 -2.62
C LYS A 191 0.90 28.41 -3.33
N LYS A 192 1.94 29.06 -3.88
CA LYS A 192 1.91 30.48 -4.32
C LYS A 192 2.28 30.77 -5.77
N VAL A 193 2.33 29.78 -6.66
CA VAL A 193 2.57 30.07 -8.09
C VAL A 193 1.26 30.59 -8.72
N LYS A 194 1.06 31.92 -8.70
CA LYS A 194 -0.05 32.58 -9.43
C LYS A 194 0.04 32.21 -10.92
N LYS A 195 -1.11 32.10 -11.61
CA LYS A 195 -1.18 31.98 -13.08
C LYS A 195 -0.24 32.99 -13.72
N VAL A 196 0.81 32.52 -14.39
CA VAL A 196 1.75 33.40 -15.08
C VAL A 196 1.44 33.45 -16.58
N LYS A 197 1.86 34.53 -17.23
CA LYS A 197 1.67 34.82 -18.65
C LYS A 197 2.36 33.75 -19.53
N GLU A 198 1.88 33.60 -20.76
CA GLU A 198 2.22 32.54 -21.74
C GLU A 198 3.71 32.34 -22.01
N ASP A 199 4.57 33.33 -21.78
CA ASP A 199 6.03 33.20 -21.93
C ASP A 199 6.72 32.37 -20.82
N GLN A 200 5.97 31.81 -19.86
CA GLN A 200 6.50 31.01 -18.74
C GLN A 200 6.13 29.52 -18.77
N ILE A 201 5.63 29.00 -19.90
CA ILE A 201 5.20 27.60 -20.03
C ILE A 201 6.34 26.61 -19.70
N GLU A 202 7.56 26.84 -20.22
CA GLU A 202 8.72 25.97 -19.95
C GLU A 202 9.11 25.97 -18.46
N THR A 203 8.92 27.11 -17.78
CA THR A 203 9.15 27.22 -16.33
C THR A 203 8.06 26.51 -15.51
N GLN A 204 6.85 26.38 -16.06
CA GLN A 204 5.75 25.69 -15.39
C GLN A 204 5.93 24.17 -15.48
N GLU A 205 6.26 23.62 -16.65
CA GLU A 205 6.49 22.18 -16.83
C GLU A 205 7.60 21.67 -15.91
N LEU A 206 8.71 22.40 -15.83
CA LEU A 206 9.81 22.06 -14.91
C LEU A 206 9.37 22.07 -13.44
N LYS A 207 8.50 23.01 -13.04
CA LYS A 207 7.94 23.06 -11.67
C LYS A 207 7.01 21.89 -11.39
N GLU A 208 6.22 21.48 -12.37
CA GLU A 208 5.32 20.32 -12.28
C GLU A 208 6.13 19.02 -12.12
N GLN A 209 7.17 18.83 -12.94
CA GLN A 209 8.09 17.70 -12.80
C GLN A 209 8.78 17.66 -11.42
N GLN A 210 9.19 18.81 -10.89
CA GLN A 210 9.76 18.90 -9.54
C GLN A 210 8.75 18.57 -8.44
N ILE A 211 7.48 18.96 -8.60
CA ILE A 211 6.41 18.59 -7.67
C ILE A 211 6.16 17.08 -7.73
N GLU A 212 6.10 16.50 -8.93
CA GLU A 212 5.92 15.07 -9.11
C GLU A 212 7.07 14.26 -8.51
N PHE A 213 8.32 14.67 -8.71
CA PHE A 213 9.48 14.07 -8.06
C PHE A 213 9.35 14.10 -6.52
N LEU A 214 8.96 15.25 -5.96
CA LEU A 214 8.75 15.42 -4.52
C LEU A 214 7.61 14.55 -3.98
N ILE A 215 6.51 14.46 -4.72
CA ILE A 215 5.38 13.58 -4.39
C ILE A 215 5.83 12.12 -4.35
N ASN A 216 6.62 11.68 -5.34
CA ASN A 216 7.17 10.33 -5.39
C ASN A 216 8.12 10.03 -4.23
N ASP A 217 8.93 11.01 -3.81
CA ASP A 217 9.79 10.88 -2.63
C ASP A 217 8.95 10.74 -1.34
N ILE A 218 7.91 11.56 -1.17
CA ILE A 218 7.00 11.47 -0.02
C ILE A 218 6.28 10.12 -0.01
N ASN A 219 5.80 9.66 -1.16
CA ASN A 219 5.16 8.34 -1.31
C ASN A 219 6.04 7.23 -0.77
N LYS A 220 7.29 7.18 -1.23
CA LYS A 220 8.25 6.16 -0.81
C LYS A 220 8.53 6.21 0.70
N LEU A 221 8.54 7.40 1.31
CA LEU A 221 8.73 7.57 2.75
C LEU A 221 7.48 7.17 3.56
N LEU A 222 6.27 7.51 3.11
CA LEU A 222 5.03 7.15 3.80
C LEU A 222 4.82 5.63 3.86
N ILE A 223 5.17 4.91 2.79
CA ILE A 223 5.15 3.45 2.74
C ILE A 223 5.99 2.81 3.85
N LEU A 224 6.97 3.51 4.42
CA LEU A 224 7.78 2.96 5.50
C LEU A 224 7.05 2.90 6.84
N ILE A 225 5.99 3.70 7.03
CA ILE A 225 5.24 3.75 8.29
C ILE A 225 4.59 2.39 8.60
N LYS A 226 4.11 1.66 7.58
CA LYS A 226 3.55 0.29 7.76
C LYS A 226 4.58 -0.77 8.13
N TYR A 227 5.88 -0.47 8.08
CA TYR A 227 6.94 -1.40 8.48
C TYR A 227 7.45 -1.15 9.91
N LEU A 228 6.93 -0.12 10.58
CA LEU A 228 7.34 0.21 11.94
C LEU A 228 6.85 -0.83 12.95
N SER A 229 7.71 -1.21 13.89
CA SER A 229 7.27 -1.94 15.08
C SER A 229 6.33 -1.07 15.93
N VAL A 230 5.61 -1.71 16.84
CA VAL A 230 4.77 -1.04 17.86
C VAL A 230 5.56 0.00 18.65
N ASN A 231 6.82 -0.29 19.02
CA ASN A 231 7.68 0.66 19.74
C ASN A 231 8.10 1.84 18.86
N ASN A 232 8.39 1.61 17.57
CA ASN A 232 8.73 2.69 16.66
C ASN A 232 7.52 3.59 16.37
N LEU A 233 6.31 3.02 16.25
CA LEU A 233 5.06 3.79 16.13
C LEU A 233 4.82 4.64 17.39
N LYS A 234 5.05 4.07 18.58
CA LYS A 234 5.00 4.83 19.84
C LYS A 234 5.91 6.05 19.80
N TYR A 235 7.15 5.85 19.39
CA TYR A 235 8.13 6.92 19.25
C TYR A 235 7.63 8.00 18.27
N PHE A 236 7.15 7.57 17.09
CA PHE A 236 6.64 8.45 16.04
C PHE A 236 5.48 9.34 16.53
N VAL A 237 4.54 8.78 17.29
CA VAL A 237 3.42 9.52 17.89
C VAL A 237 3.90 10.47 18.99
N SER A 238 4.86 10.04 19.82
CA SER A 238 5.37 10.84 20.94
C SER A 238 6.11 12.10 20.51
N THR A 239 6.67 12.13 19.29
CA THR A 239 7.36 13.30 18.72
C THR A 239 6.45 14.15 17.82
N ASN A 240 5.13 14.00 17.95
CA ASN A 240 4.08 14.76 17.24
C ASN A 240 4.15 14.67 15.69
N GLN A 241 4.67 13.58 15.15
CA GLN A 241 4.84 13.43 13.70
C GLN A 241 3.54 13.09 12.97
N GLN A 242 2.50 12.73 13.71
CA GLN A 242 1.14 12.69 13.21
C GLN A 242 0.72 14.03 12.58
N ASP A 243 1.13 15.19 13.12
CA ASP A 243 0.84 16.50 12.52
C ASP A 243 1.48 16.64 11.13
N THR A 244 2.69 16.12 10.97
CA THR A 244 3.42 16.13 9.70
C THR A 244 2.66 15.37 8.62
N VAL A 245 2.19 14.15 8.92
CA VAL A 245 1.40 13.35 7.98
C VAL A 245 0.02 13.99 7.74
N ALA A 246 -0.64 14.50 8.77
CA ALA A 246 -1.97 15.12 8.64
C ALA A 246 -1.99 16.38 7.77
N LYS A 247 -0.85 17.04 7.52
CA LYS A 247 -0.76 18.14 6.54
C LYS A 247 -1.15 17.69 5.13
N LEU A 248 -0.94 16.42 4.80
CA LEU A 248 -1.28 15.87 3.49
C LEU A 248 -2.79 15.76 3.26
N LEU A 249 -3.60 15.64 4.33
CA LEU A 249 -5.07 15.68 4.25
C LEU A 249 -5.62 17.00 3.69
N HIS A 250 -4.81 18.06 3.70
CA HIS A 250 -5.20 19.38 3.22
C HIS A 250 -4.91 19.58 1.74
N ILE A 251 -4.19 18.64 1.10
CA ILE A 251 -3.91 18.71 -0.34
C ILE A 251 -5.18 18.38 -1.11
N ASN A 252 -5.63 19.32 -1.94
CA ASN A 252 -6.83 19.24 -2.77
C ASN A 252 -8.11 18.86 -1.99
N CYS A 253 -8.15 19.15 -0.69
CA CYS A 253 -9.36 18.89 0.10
C CYS A 253 -10.51 19.82 -0.33
N ASN A 254 -11.73 19.30 -0.39
CA ASN A 254 -12.94 20.06 -0.75
C ASN A 254 -13.68 20.65 0.48
N VAL A 255 -13.10 20.51 1.68
CA VAL A 255 -13.69 21.02 2.92
C VAL A 255 -13.83 22.54 2.81
N LYS A 256 -15.07 23.02 2.90
CA LYS A 256 -15.38 24.46 2.83
C LYS A 256 -14.58 25.19 3.90
N GLU A 257 -13.94 26.29 3.52
CA GLU A 257 -13.18 27.16 4.42
C GLU A 257 -11.94 26.50 5.09
N CYS A 258 -11.41 25.42 4.51
CA CYS A 258 -10.17 24.82 5.02
C CYS A 258 -8.98 25.81 4.91
N ILE A 259 -8.58 26.38 6.06
CA ILE A 259 -7.46 27.33 6.15
C ILE A 259 -6.12 26.74 5.72
N LYS A 260 -5.97 25.41 5.84
CA LYS A 260 -4.74 24.68 5.52
C LYS A 260 -4.72 24.17 4.06
N HIS A 261 -5.80 24.32 3.28
CA HIS A 261 -5.95 23.77 1.93
C HIS A 261 -4.77 24.07 0.99
N VAL A 262 -4.15 23.06 0.37
CA VAL A 262 -3.07 23.23 -0.62
C VAL A 262 -3.58 22.74 -1.97
N SER A 263 -3.53 23.58 -3.00
CA SER A 263 -3.91 23.19 -4.37
C SER A 263 -2.69 22.69 -5.14
N ILE A 264 -2.77 21.46 -5.64
CA ILE A 264 -1.75 20.81 -6.46
C ILE A 264 -2.45 20.21 -7.69
N ILE A 265 -1.78 20.22 -8.84
CA ILE A 265 -2.31 19.62 -10.06
C ILE A 265 -2.54 18.12 -9.83
N CYS A 266 -3.70 17.63 -10.25
CA CYS A 266 -4.05 16.22 -10.09
C CYS A 266 -3.23 15.38 -11.06
N THR A 267 -2.32 14.56 -10.52
CA THR A 267 -1.49 13.60 -11.26
C THR A 267 -1.66 12.20 -10.67
N PRO A 268 -1.31 11.13 -11.41
CA PRO A 268 -1.30 9.77 -10.85
C PRO A 268 -0.48 9.66 -9.56
N ALA A 269 0.70 10.29 -9.50
CA ALA A 269 1.54 10.32 -8.31
C ALA A 269 0.85 10.97 -7.10
N LEU A 270 0.02 12.01 -7.33
CA LEU A 270 -0.76 12.65 -6.27
C LEU A 270 -1.85 11.71 -5.71
N HIS A 271 -2.47 10.90 -6.56
CA HIS A 271 -3.42 9.89 -6.10
C HIS A 271 -2.74 8.83 -5.23
N ASP A 272 -1.57 8.36 -5.65
CA ASP A 272 -0.76 7.45 -4.83
C ASP A 272 -0.39 8.10 -3.47
N LEU A 273 -0.12 9.41 -3.46
CA LEU A 273 0.13 10.16 -2.22
C LEU A 273 -1.07 10.20 -1.31
N GLN A 274 -2.27 10.40 -1.84
CA GLN A 274 -3.49 10.34 -1.05
C GLN A 274 -3.71 8.94 -0.47
N ILE A 275 -3.48 7.88 -1.25
CA ILE A 275 -3.59 6.48 -0.80
C ILE A 275 -2.60 6.20 0.33
N HIS A 276 -1.31 6.46 0.13
CA HIS A 276 -0.30 6.22 1.16
C HIS A 276 -0.47 7.13 2.37
N THR A 277 -1.06 8.32 2.22
CA THR A 277 -1.46 9.18 3.34
C THR A 277 -2.52 8.47 4.19
N PHE A 278 -3.56 7.91 3.59
CA PHE A 278 -4.57 7.17 4.34
C PHE A 278 -4.03 5.92 5.00
N GLU A 279 -3.22 5.13 4.28
CA GLU A 279 -2.55 3.96 4.86
C GLU A 279 -1.71 4.37 6.09
N ALA A 280 -0.91 5.43 5.98
CA ALA A 280 -0.13 5.96 7.10
C ALA A 280 -1.01 6.40 8.26
N LEU A 281 -2.13 7.10 8.00
CA LEU A 281 -3.06 7.54 9.03
C LEU A 281 -3.72 6.36 9.75
N ILE A 282 -4.16 5.33 9.01
CA ILE A 282 -4.73 4.09 9.59
C ILE A 282 -3.71 3.43 10.51
N GLN A 283 -2.45 3.31 10.08
CA GLN A 283 -1.39 2.73 10.90
C GLN A 283 -1.17 3.55 12.18
N LEU A 284 -1.15 4.89 12.08
CA LEU A 284 -0.98 5.77 13.23
C LEU A 284 -2.18 5.74 14.21
N THR A 285 -3.42 5.67 13.71
CA THR A 285 -4.62 5.65 14.57
C THR A 285 -4.89 4.29 15.19
N SER A 286 -4.55 3.20 14.51
CA SER A 286 -4.68 1.83 15.06
C SER A 286 -3.75 1.59 16.26
N TYR A 287 -2.68 2.37 16.39
CA TYR A 287 -1.72 2.25 17.49
C TYR A 287 -2.25 2.84 18.81
N ASN A 288 -2.89 4.02 18.79
CA ASN A 288 -3.31 4.72 19.99
C ASN A 288 -4.55 5.58 19.77
N VAL A 289 -5.56 5.41 20.63
CA VAL A 289 -6.80 6.20 20.68
C VAL A 289 -6.52 7.70 20.76
N ILE A 290 -5.53 8.10 21.55
CA ILE A 290 -5.14 9.52 21.71
C ILE A 290 -4.72 10.13 20.35
N THR A 291 -4.15 9.32 19.45
CA THR A 291 -3.77 9.77 18.11
C THR A 291 -5.01 10.00 17.23
N MET A 292 -6.05 9.18 17.37
CA MET A 292 -7.33 9.38 16.71
C MET A 292 -8.00 10.67 17.19
N ASP A 293 -8.09 10.86 18.51
CA ASP A 293 -8.64 12.08 19.13
C ASP A 293 -7.90 13.33 18.63
N TYR A 294 -6.56 13.26 18.58
CA TYR A 294 -5.74 14.35 18.04
C TYR A 294 -6.12 14.70 16.59
N PHE A 295 -6.30 13.71 15.72
CA PHE A 295 -6.68 13.96 14.33
C PHE A 295 -8.09 14.53 14.19
N ASN A 296 -9.04 14.03 14.99
CA ASN A 296 -10.40 14.53 15.04
C ASN A 296 -10.40 16.00 15.48
N GLU A 297 -9.74 16.34 16.60
CA GLU A 297 -9.76 17.69 17.15
C GLU A 297 -8.95 18.71 16.34
N LYS A 298 -7.75 18.35 15.85
CA LYS A 298 -6.82 19.32 15.24
C LYS A 298 -6.91 19.42 13.73
N HIS A 299 -7.37 18.36 13.07
CA HIS A 299 -7.39 18.27 11.62
C HIS A 299 -8.78 17.95 11.05
N LEU A 300 -9.80 17.73 11.89
CA LEU A 300 -11.14 17.36 11.44
C LEU A 300 -11.09 16.21 10.43
N ILE A 301 -10.31 15.17 10.76
CA ILE A 301 -9.97 14.09 9.83
C ILE A 301 -11.20 13.48 9.17
N THR A 302 -12.31 13.34 9.90
CA THR A 302 -13.61 12.91 9.35
C THR A 302 -14.04 13.74 8.15
N GLN A 303 -13.99 15.07 8.26
CA GLN A 303 -14.41 15.97 7.20
C GLN A 303 -13.49 15.87 5.99
N HIS A 304 -12.17 15.78 6.22
CA HIS A 304 -11.18 15.66 5.15
C HIS A 304 -11.23 14.31 4.43
N VAL A 305 -11.30 13.21 5.18
CA VAL A 305 -11.45 11.86 4.62
C VAL A 305 -12.76 11.77 3.86
N THR A 306 -13.88 12.21 4.45
CA THR A 306 -15.20 12.22 3.78
C THR A 306 -15.17 13.05 2.50
N SER A 307 -14.56 14.24 2.56
CA SER A 307 -14.38 15.14 1.43
C SER A 307 -13.62 14.47 0.28
N LEU A 308 -12.51 13.80 0.59
CA LEU A 308 -11.69 13.06 -0.37
C LEU A 308 -12.43 11.84 -0.91
N LEU A 309 -13.12 11.05 -0.08
CA LEU A 309 -13.96 9.94 -0.51
C LEU A 309 -15.07 10.42 -1.45
N VAL A 310 -15.72 11.54 -1.15
CA VAL A 310 -16.75 12.15 -2.02
C VAL A 310 -16.14 12.66 -3.32
N ALA A 311 -14.95 13.25 -3.28
CA ALA A 311 -14.23 13.64 -4.49
C ALA A 311 -13.93 12.41 -5.35
N PHE A 312 -13.47 11.31 -4.74
CA PHE A 312 -13.30 10.04 -5.43
C PHE A 312 -14.61 9.53 -6.02
N THR A 313 -15.77 9.66 -5.37
CA THR A 313 -17.04 9.21 -5.99
C THR A 313 -17.53 10.15 -7.10
N ASN A 314 -17.19 11.45 -7.05
CA ASN A 314 -17.75 12.47 -7.94
C ASN A 314 -16.89 12.75 -9.19
N ILE A 315 -15.58 12.51 -9.14
CA ILE A 315 -14.67 12.89 -10.24
C ILE A 315 -14.85 12.01 -11.49
N TYR A 316 -15.51 10.84 -11.40
CA TYR A 316 -15.52 9.88 -12.52
C TYR A 316 -16.89 9.32 -12.90
N PRO A 317 -17.78 10.11 -13.54
CA PRO A 317 -18.98 9.58 -14.18
C PRO A 317 -18.69 8.80 -15.48
N ASP A 318 -17.60 9.12 -16.21
CA ASP A 318 -17.48 8.79 -17.64
C ASP A 318 -16.13 8.13 -18.05
N GLY A 319 -15.82 6.94 -17.50
CA GLY A 319 -15.01 5.95 -18.27
C GLY A 319 -13.51 5.79 -17.97
N LEU A 320 -12.94 6.39 -16.92
CA LEU A 320 -11.56 6.11 -16.48
C LEU A 320 -11.54 5.21 -15.24
N PHE A 321 -12.08 4.00 -15.39
CA PHE A 321 -12.13 2.98 -14.32
C PHE A 321 -10.75 2.39 -13.94
N THR A 322 -9.70 2.69 -14.73
CA THR A 322 -8.37 2.10 -14.58
C THR A 322 -7.66 2.48 -13.27
N SER A 323 -7.95 3.65 -12.69
CA SER A 323 -7.39 4.08 -11.39
C SER A 323 -8.01 3.35 -10.19
N TYR A 324 -9.30 2.98 -10.26
CA TYR A 324 -10.00 2.19 -9.24
C TYR A 324 -9.58 0.73 -9.19
N SER A 325 -8.87 0.28 -10.22
CA SER A 325 -8.28 -1.05 -10.25
C SER A 325 -7.00 -1.16 -9.41
N ASN A 326 -6.55 -0.07 -8.78
CA ASN A 326 -5.41 -0.10 -7.88
C ASN A 326 -5.74 -0.94 -6.63
N PRO A 327 -5.10 -2.11 -6.44
CA PRO A 327 -5.41 -2.97 -5.31
C PRO A 327 -5.27 -2.28 -3.97
N LYS A 328 -4.24 -1.44 -3.81
CA LYS A 328 -3.99 -0.72 -2.56
C LYS A 328 -5.13 0.20 -2.17
N PHE A 329 -5.76 0.85 -3.15
CA PHE A 329 -6.90 1.72 -2.88
C PHE A 329 -8.09 0.93 -2.35
N ILE A 330 -8.39 -0.23 -2.95
CA ILE A 330 -9.47 -1.12 -2.50
C ILE A 330 -9.19 -1.64 -1.09
N TYR A 331 -7.97 -2.12 -0.81
CA TYR A 331 -7.57 -2.53 0.54
C TYR A 331 -7.67 -1.38 1.55
N THR A 332 -7.29 -0.16 1.16
CA THR A 332 -7.38 1.03 2.01
C THR A 332 -8.84 1.36 2.31
N LEU A 333 -9.70 1.47 1.30
CA LEU A 333 -11.14 1.70 1.49
C LEU A 333 -11.75 0.63 2.38
N ASN A 334 -11.36 -0.63 2.17
CA ASN A 334 -11.87 -1.73 2.97
C ASN A 334 -11.43 -1.62 4.44
N SER A 335 -10.16 -1.28 4.67
CA SER A 335 -9.63 -1.03 6.02
C SER A 335 -10.36 0.14 6.71
N ILE A 336 -10.70 1.20 5.97
CA ILE A 336 -11.50 2.31 6.50
C ILE A 336 -12.94 1.85 6.81
N ALA A 337 -13.54 1.02 5.95
CA ALA A 337 -14.89 0.49 6.16
C ALA A 337 -14.98 -0.49 7.34
N GLN A 338 -13.87 -1.17 7.68
CA GLN A 338 -13.78 -2.06 8.83
C GLN A 338 -13.24 -1.37 10.09
N PHE A 339 -12.88 -0.09 10.01
CA PHE A 339 -12.33 0.62 11.16
C PHE A 339 -13.34 0.59 12.31
N LYS A 340 -13.07 -0.28 13.29
CA LYS A 340 -14.01 -0.62 14.35
C LYS A 340 -14.28 0.59 15.24
N GLN A 341 -15.54 0.76 15.66
CA GLN A 341 -15.92 1.56 16.82
C GLN A 341 -15.41 0.87 18.10
N THR A 342 -14.10 0.89 18.34
CA THR A 342 -13.47 0.19 19.48
C THR A 342 -13.68 0.89 20.82
N HIS A 343 -14.49 1.94 20.88
CA HIS A 343 -14.59 2.77 22.08
C HIS A 343 -15.99 2.77 22.68
N ILE A 344 -16.12 1.98 23.75
CA ILE A 344 -17.20 2.10 24.73
C ILE A 344 -16.94 3.41 25.49
N GLY A 345 -17.74 4.45 25.23
CA GLY A 345 -17.64 5.74 25.93
C GLY A 345 -17.43 6.97 25.04
N VAL A 346 -17.38 6.81 23.71
CA VAL A 346 -17.30 7.92 22.76
C VAL A 346 -18.64 8.66 22.67
N ASP A 347 -18.58 9.99 22.58
CA ASP A 347 -19.72 10.89 22.40
C ASP A 347 -20.52 10.51 21.13
N ALA A 348 -21.85 10.67 21.18
CA ALA A 348 -22.75 10.34 20.08
C ALA A 348 -22.38 11.04 18.77
N LEU A 349 -21.79 12.25 18.86
CA LEU A 349 -21.34 13.01 17.69
C LEU A 349 -20.20 12.32 16.95
N GLU A 350 -19.20 11.81 17.65
CA GLU A 350 -18.07 11.12 17.02
C GLU A 350 -18.49 9.75 16.46
N LYS A 351 -19.43 9.05 17.11
CA LYS A 351 -20.03 7.82 16.53
C LYS A 351 -20.72 8.10 15.18
N ASN A 352 -21.43 9.22 15.09
CA ASN A 352 -22.10 9.65 13.86
C ASN A 352 -21.10 10.06 12.76
N GLU A 353 -19.98 10.68 13.14
CA GLU A 353 -18.91 10.98 12.18
C GLU A 353 -18.23 9.73 11.63
N GLN A 354 -17.91 8.76 12.50
CA GLN A 354 -17.30 7.49 12.10
C GLN A 354 -18.24 6.68 11.20
N SER A 355 -19.53 6.62 11.52
CA SER A 355 -20.52 5.91 10.67
C SER A 355 -20.60 6.54 9.27
N VAL A 356 -20.49 7.87 9.16
CA VAL A 356 -20.43 8.55 7.85
C VAL A 356 -19.20 8.13 7.06
N ILE A 357 -18.00 8.09 7.67
CA ILE A 357 -16.78 7.65 6.96
C ILE A 357 -16.93 6.20 6.50
N GLN A 358 -17.37 5.30 7.40
CA GLN A 358 -17.57 3.90 7.09
C GLN A 358 -18.54 3.71 5.92
N TYR A 359 -19.71 4.35 6.01
CA TYR A 359 -20.73 4.27 4.97
C TYR A 359 -20.22 4.84 3.63
N ARG A 360 -19.47 5.95 3.64
CA ARG A 360 -18.89 6.52 2.41
C ARG A 360 -17.82 5.63 1.79
N SER A 361 -17.00 4.98 2.61
CA SER A 361 -16.04 3.98 2.14
C SER A 361 -16.73 2.79 1.51
N LEU A 362 -17.82 2.29 2.11
CA LEU A 362 -18.66 1.24 1.53
C LEU A 362 -19.31 1.68 0.22
N GLN A 363 -19.76 2.93 0.11
CA GLN A 363 -20.26 3.46 -1.17
C GLN A 363 -19.17 3.50 -2.25
N CYS A 364 -17.93 3.85 -1.89
CA CYS A 364 -16.81 3.80 -2.82
C CYS A 364 -16.54 2.35 -3.27
N LEU A 365 -16.52 1.39 -2.33
CA LEU A 365 -16.34 -0.03 -2.65
C LEU A 365 -17.49 -0.59 -3.49
N ALA A 366 -18.73 -0.19 -3.24
CA ALA A 366 -19.88 -0.53 -4.07
C ALA A 366 -19.77 0.06 -5.48
N PHE A 367 -19.25 1.27 -5.63
CA PHE A 367 -18.99 1.84 -6.95
C PHE A 367 -17.91 1.05 -7.71
N VAL A 368 -16.84 0.64 -7.00
CA VAL A 368 -15.80 -0.26 -7.54
C VAL A 368 -16.39 -1.60 -7.94
N GLN A 369 -17.28 -2.16 -7.13
CA GLN A 369 -18.00 -3.39 -7.44
C GLN A 369 -18.85 -3.23 -8.71
N ASP A 370 -19.62 -2.15 -8.82
CA ASP A 370 -20.57 -1.94 -9.91
C ASP A 370 -19.92 -1.83 -11.30
N HIS A 371 -18.67 -1.38 -11.35
CA HIS A 371 -17.95 -1.11 -12.59
C HIS A 371 -16.67 -1.98 -12.72
N GLY A 372 -16.44 -2.87 -11.75
CA GLY A 372 -15.27 -3.73 -11.63
C GLY A 372 -15.21 -4.82 -12.69
N THR A 373 -14.02 -5.10 -13.21
CA THR A 373 -13.75 -6.31 -14.00
C THR A 373 -13.80 -7.57 -13.10
N PRO A 374 -13.85 -8.79 -13.66
CA PRO A 374 -13.78 -10.02 -12.85
C PRO A 374 -12.58 -10.08 -11.87
N ASN A 375 -11.44 -9.52 -12.27
CA ASN A 375 -10.26 -9.41 -11.41
C ASN A 375 -10.50 -8.48 -10.21
N ILE A 376 -11.28 -7.41 -10.39
CA ILE A 376 -11.67 -6.51 -9.31
C ILE A 376 -12.64 -7.17 -8.35
N GLN A 377 -13.58 -7.98 -8.84
CA GLN A 377 -14.47 -8.75 -7.96
C GLN A 377 -13.67 -9.74 -7.09
N THR A 378 -12.70 -10.43 -7.69
CA THR A 378 -11.77 -11.32 -6.98
C THR A 378 -11.00 -10.55 -5.90
N LEU A 379 -10.49 -9.38 -6.24
CA LEU A 379 -9.79 -8.51 -5.30
C LEU A 379 -10.70 -7.99 -4.17
N LEU A 380 -11.98 -7.72 -4.43
CA LEU A 380 -12.94 -7.32 -3.40
C LEU A 380 -13.14 -8.45 -2.37
N VAL A 381 -13.20 -9.72 -2.80
CA VAL A 381 -13.27 -10.86 -1.87
C VAL A 381 -11.98 -10.93 -1.03
N HIS A 382 -10.81 -10.93 -1.68
CA HIS A 382 -9.52 -11.01 -0.98
C HIS A 382 -9.27 -9.83 -0.04
N SER A 383 -9.76 -8.65 -0.38
CA SER A 383 -9.60 -7.46 0.46
C SER A 383 -10.47 -7.49 1.71
N GLY A 384 -11.48 -8.36 1.77
CA GLY A 384 -12.41 -8.48 2.90
C GLY A 384 -13.67 -7.63 2.74
N TYR A 385 -14.09 -7.29 1.51
CA TYR A 385 -15.27 -6.45 1.28
C TYR A 385 -16.56 -7.08 1.81
N SER A 386 -16.74 -8.39 1.66
CA SER A 386 -17.86 -9.13 2.27
C SER A 386 -17.92 -8.97 3.78
N GLN A 387 -16.76 -8.99 4.44
CA GLN A 387 -16.65 -8.79 5.89
C GLN A 387 -17.07 -7.37 6.27
N SER A 388 -16.67 -6.37 5.49
CA SER A 388 -17.06 -4.97 5.72
C SER A 388 -18.56 -4.74 5.58
N LEU A 389 -19.18 -5.40 4.60
CA LEU A 389 -20.63 -5.37 4.42
C LEU A 389 -21.37 -6.08 5.57
N ALA A 390 -20.90 -7.26 5.98
CA ALA A 390 -21.44 -7.98 7.13
C ALA A 390 -21.32 -7.17 8.44
N PHE A 391 -20.15 -6.56 8.66
CA PHE A 391 -19.90 -5.71 9.81
C PHE A 391 -20.82 -4.47 9.82
N ALA A 392 -21.01 -3.81 8.67
CA ALA A 392 -21.94 -2.69 8.55
C ALA A 392 -23.39 -3.08 8.87
N LEU A 393 -23.81 -4.30 8.49
CA LEU A 393 -25.12 -4.84 8.85
C LEU A 393 -25.26 -5.08 10.34
N SER A 394 -24.25 -5.69 10.99
CA SER A 394 -24.25 -5.94 12.44
C SER A 394 -24.36 -4.64 13.23
N VAL A 395 -23.55 -3.63 12.88
CA VAL A 395 -23.59 -2.30 13.52
C VAL A 395 -24.95 -1.64 13.32
N ALA A 396 -25.54 -1.75 12.13
CA ALA A 396 -26.82 -1.13 11.83
C ALA A 396 -28.03 -1.86 12.45
N GLY A 397 -27.94 -3.17 12.66
CA GLY A 397 -29.00 -3.97 13.30
C GLY A 397 -29.02 -3.89 14.83
N GLY A 398 -27.88 -3.60 15.47
CA GLY A 398 -27.74 -3.58 16.93
C GLY A 398 -28.24 -2.31 17.64
N LEU A 399 -28.46 -1.21 16.92
CA LEU A 399 -28.93 0.05 17.49
C LEU A 399 -30.42 0.24 17.17
N THR A 400 -31.25 0.49 18.19
CA THR A 400 -32.70 0.72 18.03
C THR A 400 -33.03 2.03 17.30
N GLU A 401 -32.02 2.83 16.95
CA GLU A 401 -32.14 4.16 16.34
C GLU A 401 -31.53 4.25 14.93
N THR A 402 -31.01 3.15 14.36
CA THR A 402 -30.29 3.24 13.08
C THR A 402 -31.21 3.59 11.92
N ASN A 403 -30.66 4.35 10.96
CA ASN A 403 -31.33 4.70 9.73
C ASN A 403 -31.54 3.44 8.86
N ASN A 404 -32.71 2.87 8.96
CA ASN A 404 -33.41 2.01 8.00
C ASN A 404 -32.85 2.04 6.54
N THR A 405 -32.56 3.22 6.00
CA THR A 405 -31.94 3.38 4.66
C THR A 405 -30.55 2.72 4.52
N GLU A 406 -29.72 2.77 5.55
CA GLU A 406 -28.34 2.24 5.55
C GLU A 406 -28.32 0.72 5.60
N ILE A 407 -29.22 0.11 6.39
CA ILE A 407 -29.45 -1.34 6.41
C ILE A 407 -29.86 -1.79 5.00
N GLN A 408 -30.81 -1.10 4.38
CA GLN A 408 -31.28 -1.44 3.04
C GLN A 408 -30.17 -1.41 1.99
N LYS A 409 -29.34 -0.36 2.02
CA LYS A 409 -28.25 -0.18 1.08
C LYS A 409 -27.14 -1.21 1.30
N SER A 410 -26.80 -1.50 2.56
CA SER A 410 -25.81 -2.52 2.89
C SER A 410 -26.27 -3.92 2.45
N LEU A 411 -27.54 -4.26 2.67
CA LEU A 411 -28.15 -5.50 2.17
C LEU A 411 -28.16 -5.54 0.64
N TYR A 412 -28.44 -4.42 -0.03
CA TYR A 412 -28.42 -4.34 -1.48
C TYR A 412 -27.00 -4.53 -2.05
N PHE A 413 -25.98 -3.89 -1.47
CA PHE A 413 -24.58 -4.07 -1.87
C PHE A 413 -24.12 -5.51 -1.65
N LEU A 414 -24.47 -6.11 -0.51
CA LEU A 414 -24.14 -7.50 -0.22
C LEU A 414 -24.84 -8.48 -1.16
N TYR A 415 -26.14 -8.30 -1.41
CA TYR A 415 -26.89 -9.08 -2.39
C TYR A 415 -26.22 -9.02 -3.77
N LYS A 416 -25.94 -7.79 -4.24
CA LYS A 416 -25.33 -7.59 -5.55
C LYS A 416 -23.96 -8.24 -5.62
N PHE A 417 -23.15 -8.09 -4.57
CA PHE A 417 -21.79 -8.64 -4.53
C PHE A 417 -21.81 -10.16 -4.62
N ILE A 418 -22.66 -10.81 -3.84
CA ILE A 418 -22.80 -12.26 -3.84
C ILE A 418 -23.34 -12.74 -5.21
N SER A 419 -24.29 -12.03 -5.80
CA SER A 419 -24.78 -12.35 -7.16
C SER A 419 -23.69 -12.22 -8.22
N ASP A 420 -22.88 -11.15 -8.18
CA ASP A 420 -21.77 -10.93 -9.12
C ASP A 420 -20.74 -12.07 -8.99
N ILE A 421 -20.40 -12.49 -7.76
CA ILE A 421 -19.52 -13.63 -7.52
C ILE A 421 -20.12 -14.94 -8.04
N ARG A 422 -21.41 -15.20 -7.79
CA ARG A 422 -22.09 -16.39 -8.31
C ARG A 422 -22.04 -16.45 -9.83
N ASP A 423 -22.31 -15.34 -10.51
CA ASP A 423 -22.31 -15.28 -11.97
C ASP A 423 -20.90 -15.55 -12.53
N LEU A 424 -19.86 -15.05 -11.87
CA LEU A 424 -18.47 -15.35 -12.20
C LEU A 424 -18.11 -16.83 -12.02
N LEU A 425 -18.58 -17.46 -10.94
CA LEU A 425 -18.40 -18.89 -10.70
C LEU A 425 -19.11 -19.73 -11.77
N LEU A 426 -20.34 -19.37 -12.14
CA LEU A 426 -21.11 -20.08 -13.18
C LEU A 426 -20.45 -19.99 -14.56
N LYS A 427 -19.83 -18.86 -14.89
CA LYS A 427 -19.06 -18.67 -16.14
C LYS A 427 -17.71 -19.37 -16.12
N LYS A 428 -17.26 -19.89 -14.96
CA LYS A 428 -15.90 -20.42 -14.73
C LYS A 428 -14.81 -19.41 -15.05
N GLU A 429 -15.13 -18.12 -14.90
CA GLU A 429 -14.19 -17.01 -15.13
C GLU A 429 -13.30 -16.76 -13.91
N VAL A 430 -13.57 -17.44 -12.78
CA VAL A 430 -12.82 -17.29 -11.53
C VAL A 430 -12.54 -18.65 -10.88
N TYR A 431 -11.50 -18.69 -10.05
CA TYR A 431 -11.05 -19.86 -9.31
C TYR A 431 -12.08 -20.31 -8.27
N TYR A 432 -12.31 -21.63 -8.18
CA TYR A 432 -13.13 -22.27 -7.15
C TYR A 432 -12.77 -21.87 -5.70
N SER A 433 -11.54 -21.41 -5.47
CA SER A 433 -11.08 -20.92 -4.16
C SER A 433 -11.89 -19.73 -3.65
N LEU A 434 -12.46 -18.90 -4.55
CA LEU A 434 -13.16 -17.68 -4.19
C LEU A 434 -14.44 -17.93 -3.40
N ASP A 435 -15.15 -19.00 -3.74
CA ASP A 435 -16.38 -19.39 -3.05
C ASP A 435 -16.08 -19.78 -1.60
N CYS A 436 -15.07 -20.63 -1.41
CA CYS A 436 -14.64 -21.09 -0.10
C CYS A 436 -14.22 -19.91 0.79
N GLU A 437 -13.47 -18.96 0.21
CA GLU A 437 -13.04 -17.78 0.93
C GLU A 437 -14.22 -16.86 1.30
N LEU A 438 -15.13 -16.58 0.37
CA LEU A 438 -16.32 -15.77 0.64
C LEU A 438 -17.17 -16.39 1.76
N LYS A 439 -17.40 -17.71 1.69
CA LYS A 439 -18.12 -18.48 2.71
C LYS A 439 -17.43 -18.38 4.07
N GLU A 440 -16.14 -18.63 4.12
CA GLU A 440 -15.34 -18.57 5.34
C GLU A 440 -15.40 -17.16 5.94
N LYS A 441 -15.21 -16.11 5.13
CA LYS A 441 -15.29 -14.72 5.58
C LYS A 441 -16.65 -14.36 6.17
N LEU A 442 -17.75 -14.73 5.50
CA LEU A 442 -19.10 -14.43 5.99
C LEU A 442 -19.44 -15.22 7.26
N THR A 443 -18.98 -16.46 7.37
CA THR A 443 -19.23 -17.31 8.54
C THR A 443 -18.42 -16.84 9.75
N ASN A 444 -17.10 -16.65 9.58
CA ASN A 444 -16.20 -16.33 10.70
C ASN A 444 -16.49 -14.97 11.33
N GLU A 445 -17.05 -14.03 10.57
CA GLU A 445 -17.39 -12.69 11.06
C GLU A 445 -18.85 -12.56 11.53
N GLY A 446 -19.62 -13.66 11.56
CA GLY A 446 -21.02 -13.65 12.00
C GLY A 446 -22.00 -13.05 10.97
N GLY A 447 -21.58 -12.83 9.73
CA GLY A 447 -22.40 -12.19 8.71
C GLY A 447 -23.65 -12.97 8.34
N ILE A 448 -23.57 -14.32 8.39
CA ILE A 448 -24.72 -15.20 8.13
C ILE A 448 -25.74 -15.06 9.27
N GLU A 449 -25.26 -15.11 10.50
CA GLU A 449 -26.06 -14.99 11.72
C GLU A 449 -26.79 -13.65 11.78
N GLU A 450 -26.14 -12.55 11.36
CA GLU A 450 -26.75 -11.23 11.30
C GLU A 450 -27.86 -11.15 10.25
N ILE A 451 -27.67 -11.76 9.07
CA ILE A 451 -28.72 -11.83 8.04
C ILE A 451 -29.91 -12.65 8.54
N GLU A 452 -29.66 -13.77 9.23
CA GLU A 452 -30.70 -14.60 9.82
C GLU A 452 -31.46 -13.86 10.94
N ALA A 453 -30.75 -13.12 11.79
CA ALA A 453 -31.34 -12.29 12.82
C ALA A 453 -32.26 -11.21 12.21
N LEU A 454 -31.81 -10.54 11.14
CA LEU A 454 -32.62 -9.54 10.42
C LEU A 454 -33.88 -10.16 9.78
N CYS A 455 -33.77 -11.34 9.17
CA CYS A 455 -34.90 -12.10 8.64
C CYS A 455 -35.91 -12.47 9.75
N TYR A 456 -35.43 -12.86 10.92
CA TYR A 456 -36.28 -13.22 12.07
C TYR A 456 -37.00 -12.00 12.64
N GLN A 457 -36.27 -10.92 12.94
CA GLN A 457 -36.82 -9.69 13.54
C GLN A 457 -37.94 -9.09 12.68
N THR A 458 -37.72 -8.98 11.37
CA THR A 458 -38.71 -8.44 10.42
C THR A 458 -39.97 -9.30 10.33
N ARG A 459 -39.84 -10.62 10.42
CA ARG A 459 -40.99 -11.55 10.46
C ARG A 459 -41.82 -11.42 11.74
N VAL A 460 -41.18 -11.22 12.89
CA VAL A 460 -41.86 -11.10 14.20
C VAL A 460 -42.57 -9.75 14.33
N ASN A 461 -41.92 -8.67 13.89
CA ASN A 461 -42.44 -7.31 14.06
C ASN A 461 -43.47 -6.91 12.99
N GLY A 462 -43.65 -7.72 11.94
CA GLY A 462 -44.54 -7.39 10.81
C GLY A 462 -44.02 -6.26 9.92
N ASP A 463 -42.81 -5.77 10.18
CA ASP A 463 -42.15 -4.75 9.38
C ASP A 463 -41.42 -5.40 8.20
N ASN A 464 -42.05 -5.34 7.03
CA ASN A 464 -41.55 -5.92 5.80
C ASN A 464 -40.45 -5.08 5.12
N GLN A 465 -40.01 -3.94 5.71
CA GLN A 465 -39.18 -2.99 4.98
C GLN A 465 -37.85 -3.60 4.49
N TYR A 466 -37.26 -4.55 5.24
CA TYR A 466 -35.99 -5.22 4.85
C TYR A 466 -36.05 -6.73 4.73
N PHE A 467 -37.17 -7.36 5.12
CA PHE A 467 -37.33 -8.82 5.03
C PHE A 467 -37.00 -9.33 3.63
N ASN A 468 -37.54 -8.69 2.59
CA ASN A 468 -37.32 -9.10 1.21
C ASN A 468 -35.85 -8.97 0.80
N SER A 469 -35.13 -7.94 1.26
CA SER A 469 -33.72 -7.74 0.95
C SER A 469 -32.84 -8.75 1.70
N ALA A 470 -33.04 -8.92 3.00
CA ALA A 470 -32.30 -9.89 3.81
C ALA A 470 -32.54 -11.32 3.34
N HIS A 471 -33.80 -11.67 3.03
CA HIS A 471 -34.14 -12.98 2.48
C HIS A 471 -33.51 -13.21 1.11
N ARG A 472 -33.44 -12.19 0.24
CA ARG A 472 -32.70 -12.31 -1.04
C ARG A 472 -31.23 -12.59 -0.82
N VAL A 473 -30.56 -11.87 0.08
CA VAL A 473 -29.15 -12.13 0.43
C VAL A 473 -29.00 -13.57 0.93
N GLN A 474 -29.86 -14.01 1.85
CA GLN A 474 -29.84 -15.37 2.39
C GLN A 474 -29.98 -16.42 1.28
N MET A 475 -30.91 -16.23 0.34
CA MET A 475 -31.12 -17.14 -0.77
C MET A 475 -29.92 -17.17 -1.73
N GLU A 476 -29.28 -16.03 -1.97
CA GLU A 476 -28.06 -15.93 -2.76
C GLU A 476 -26.88 -16.69 -2.10
N ILE A 477 -26.65 -16.50 -0.79
CA ILE A 477 -25.65 -17.26 -0.02
C ILE A 477 -25.90 -18.77 -0.13
N LEU A 478 -27.15 -19.20 0.08
CA LEU A 478 -27.52 -20.61 -0.04
C LEU A 478 -27.33 -21.15 -1.47
N SER A 479 -27.53 -20.32 -2.49
CA SER A 479 -27.32 -20.72 -3.89
C SER A 479 -25.85 -21.01 -4.19
N ILE A 480 -24.93 -20.18 -3.69
CA ILE A 480 -23.48 -20.39 -3.76
C ILE A 480 -23.11 -21.68 -3.02
N PHE A 481 -23.62 -21.88 -1.81
CA PHE A 481 -23.27 -23.06 -1.01
C PHE A 481 -23.80 -24.37 -1.60
N LYS A 482 -24.98 -24.35 -2.24
CA LYS A 482 -25.51 -25.53 -2.94
C LYS A 482 -24.71 -25.90 -4.18
N TYR A 483 -24.16 -24.91 -4.89
CA TYR A 483 -23.28 -25.16 -6.04
C TYR A 483 -22.05 -25.98 -5.63
N ASN A 484 -21.50 -25.76 -4.42
CA ASN A 484 -20.36 -26.52 -3.90
C ASN A 484 -20.71 -27.96 -3.51
N GLY A 485 -21.92 -28.21 -3.02
CA GLY A 485 -22.37 -29.54 -2.63
C GLY A 485 -22.62 -30.49 -3.81
N LEU A 486 -22.66 -29.98 -5.04
CA LEU A 486 -22.86 -30.77 -6.27
C LEU A 486 -21.54 -31.11 -6.99
N ASN A 487 -20.45 -30.39 -6.67
CA ASN A 487 -19.14 -30.56 -7.31
C ASN A 487 -18.12 -31.34 -6.45
N ASN A 488 -18.47 -31.64 -5.19
CA ASN A 488 -17.77 -32.59 -4.32
C ASN A 488 -18.57 -33.88 -4.25
#